data_AF-A0A8T1A4W1-F1
#
_entry.id   AF-A0A8T1A4W1-F1
#
_cell.length_a   1.000
_cell.length_b   1.000
_cell.length_c   1.000
_cell.angle_alpha   90.00
_cell.angle_beta   90.00
_cell.angle_gamma   90.00
#
_symmetry.space_group_name_H-M   'P 1'
#
loop_
_entity.id
_entity.type
_entity.pdbx_description
1 polymer ?
#
loop_
_entity_poly.entity_id
_entity_poly.type
_entity_poly.pdbx_seq_one_letter_code
_entity_poly.pdbx_strand_id
1 'polypeptide(L)'
;MVASISGASRAIFALCSLIAAQGGLATAGASQADIGSCLDKAGIESSLPTTSTWAVDTEAWNSRVSPVPSAVAFPKTEEEVSAALKCAANAGLKVTTLGGNRSFSSMGFGRDDGALVINLKGLKHLKYDASTKLLSYGGPVMISEAANYMWSNFSRTLPHGRCPDVGMTGVAASGFGTLSRASGTVLDNIESVRVALANGSIVNADAKQNSELFWGVRGAASSLGVVLDFKIKTYEPPSQRVTNYTIEFNSSYKPTQQDNVD
;
A
#
# COMPACT_ATOMS: atom_id res chain seq x y z
N MET A 1 3.80 -48.75 20.19
CA MET A 1 3.84 -48.89 21.66
C MET A 1 2.84 -47.88 22.20
N VAL A 2 1.65 -48.37 22.54
CA VAL A 2 0.52 -47.58 23.04
C VAL A 2 0.56 -47.63 24.56
N ALA A 3 0.41 -46.49 25.23
CA ALA A 3 0.04 -46.46 26.64
C ALA A 3 -0.95 -45.31 26.87
N SER A 4 -2.20 -45.72 27.01
CA SER A 4 -3.33 -44.98 27.58
C SER A 4 -3.21 -44.99 29.10
N ILE A 5 -3.61 -43.90 29.76
CA ILE A 5 -4.04 -43.95 31.16
C ILE A 5 -5.40 -43.25 31.25
N SER A 6 -6.39 -44.05 31.64
CA SER A 6 -7.75 -43.70 32.00
C SER A 6 -7.85 -43.32 33.48
N GLY A 7 -8.94 -42.64 33.86
CA GLY A 7 -9.49 -42.81 35.22
C GLY A 7 -10.07 -41.58 35.93
N ALA A 8 -11.36 -41.35 35.69
CA ALA A 8 -12.42 -41.05 36.68
C ALA A 8 -12.46 -39.73 37.48
N SER A 9 -13.45 -38.92 37.10
CA SER A 9 -14.54 -38.35 37.92
C SER A 9 -14.31 -37.98 39.38
N ARG A 10 -14.45 -36.67 39.66
CA ARG A 10 -15.24 -36.17 40.82
C ARG A 10 -16.02 -34.92 40.42
N ALA A 11 -17.34 -35.04 40.42
CA ALA A 11 -18.27 -33.91 40.40
C ALA A 11 -18.84 -33.75 41.81
N ILE A 12 -18.74 -32.55 42.43
CA ILE A 12 -19.69 -32.05 43.43
C ILE A 12 -19.80 -30.52 43.28
N PHE A 13 -21.05 -30.07 43.28
CA PHE A 13 -21.61 -28.73 43.16
C PHE A 13 -21.12 -27.70 44.18
N ALA A 14 -21.03 -26.44 43.76
CA ALA A 14 -21.41 -25.29 44.60
C ALA A 14 -21.92 -24.12 43.74
N LEU A 15 -23.14 -23.69 44.07
CA LEU A 15 -23.94 -22.63 43.46
C LEU A 15 -23.43 -21.22 43.81
N CYS A 16 -23.91 -20.26 43.00
CA CYS A 16 -24.09 -18.83 43.30
C CYS A 16 -22.84 -17.94 43.36
N SER A 17 -22.69 -17.10 42.33
CA SER A 17 -22.92 -15.64 42.46
C SER A 17 -22.95 -14.99 41.09
N LEU A 18 -24.14 -14.61 40.62
CA LEU A 18 -24.28 -13.54 39.63
C LEU A 18 -23.82 -12.25 40.31
N ILE A 19 -22.70 -11.69 39.86
CA ILE A 19 -22.44 -10.26 40.03
C ILE A 19 -22.63 -9.64 38.65
N ALA A 20 -23.81 -9.05 38.48
CA ALA A 20 -24.07 -8.10 37.42
C ALA A 20 -23.17 -6.88 37.64
N ALA A 21 -22.03 -6.84 36.96
CA ALA A 21 -21.30 -5.60 36.77
C ALA A 21 -21.96 -4.83 35.63
N GLN A 22 -23.03 -4.09 35.97
CA GLN A 22 -23.47 -2.94 35.19
C GLN A 22 -22.41 -1.84 35.31
N GLY A 23 -21.29 -2.04 34.62
CA GLY A 23 -20.37 -0.96 34.29
C GLY A 23 -20.90 -0.31 33.02
N GLY A 24 -21.73 0.73 33.18
CA GLY A 24 -22.11 1.60 32.08
C GLY A 24 -20.86 2.23 31.48
N LEU A 25 -20.33 1.63 30.41
CA LEU A 25 -19.56 2.36 29.42
C LEU A 25 -20.56 3.31 28.78
N ALA A 26 -20.65 4.52 29.31
CA ALA A 26 -21.12 5.65 28.56
C ALA A 26 -20.18 5.78 27.36
N THR A 27 -20.55 5.14 26.25
CA THR A 27 -20.12 5.60 24.95
C THR A 27 -20.66 7.02 24.86
N ALA A 28 -19.79 7.99 25.10
CA ALA A 28 -20.03 9.32 24.59
C ALA A 28 -20.15 9.12 23.08
N GLY A 29 -21.39 8.96 22.61
CA GLY A 29 -21.76 8.97 21.22
C GLY A 29 -21.50 10.37 20.71
N ALA A 30 -20.23 10.72 20.51
CA ALA A 30 -19.90 11.68 19.48
C ALA A 30 -20.55 11.09 18.23
N SER A 31 -21.53 11.80 17.66
CA SER A 31 -22.07 11.40 16.36
C SER A 31 -20.85 11.32 15.43
N GLN A 32 -20.48 10.11 15.04
CA GLN A 32 -19.34 9.87 14.16
C GLN A 32 -19.54 10.79 12.97
N ALA A 33 -18.58 11.69 12.73
CA ALA A 33 -18.75 12.74 11.74
C ALA A 33 -19.03 12.08 10.38
N ASP A 34 -20.06 12.55 9.68
CA ASP A 34 -20.35 12.06 8.34
C ASP A 34 -19.15 12.37 7.43
N ILE A 35 -18.55 11.31 6.88
CA ILE A 35 -17.33 11.41 6.08
C ILE A 35 -17.57 12.25 4.83
N GLY A 36 -18.74 12.12 4.20
CA GLY A 36 -19.13 12.91 3.03
C GLY A 36 -19.16 14.39 3.35
N SER A 37 -19.92 14.81 4.37
CA SER A 37 -19.99 16.20 4.81
C SER A 37 -18.62 16.78 5.18
N CYS A 38 -17.73 15.98 5.79
CA CYS A 38 -16.39 16.44 6.13
C CYS A 38 -15.53 16.70 4.88
N LEU A 39 -15.52 15.77 3.92
CA LEU A 39 -14.79 15.91 2.67
C LEU A 39 -15.32 17.10 1.85
N ASP A 40 -16.64 17.27 1.77
CA ASP A 40 -17.28 18.39 1.08
C ASP A 40 -16.89 19.74 1.69
N LYS A 41 -16.91 19.86 3.03
CA LYS A 41 -16.48 21.08 3.74
C LYS A 41 -15.00 21.38 3.53
N ALA A 42 -14.18 20.34 3.36
CA ALA A 42 -12.77 20.47 3.03
C ALA A 42 -12.52 20.78 1.53
N GLY A 43 -13.56 20.79 0.70
CA GLY A 43 -13.47 21.04 -0.74
C GLY A 43 -12.87 19.87 -1.53
N ILE A 44 -12.88 18.65 -0.97
CA ILE A 44 -12.24 17.47 -1.56
C ILE A 44 -13.25 16.74 -2.44
N GLU A 45 -12.91 16.56 -3.72
CA GLU A 45 -13.68 15.70 -4.63
C GLU A 45 -13.80 14.29 -4.03
N SER A 46 -15.01 13.76 -3.93
CA SER A 46 -15.24 12.45 -3.33
C SER A 46 -16.32 11.63 -4.06
N SER A 47 -16.22 10.30 -3.92
CA SER A 47 -17.23 9.33 -4.31
C SER A 47 -17.84 8.73 -3.06
N LEU A 48 -19.17 8.67 -3.00
CA LEU A 48 -19.97 8.06 -1.96
C LEU A 48 -20.80 6.93 -2.58
N PRO A 49 -21.39 6.01 -1.79
CA PRO A 49 -22.23 4.92 -2.32
C PRO A 49 -23.39 5.37 -3.23
N THR A 50 -23.82 6.63 -3.11
CA THR A 50 -24.89 7.24 -3.93
C THR A 50 -24.37 7.98 -5.17
N THR A 51 -23.05 8.16 -5.31
CA THR A 51 -22.44 8.81 -6.47
C THR A 51 -22.57 7.92 -7.71
N SER A 52 -22.91 8.48 -8.87
CA SER A 52 -23.11 7.71 -10.10
C SER A 52 -21.87 6.94 -10.57
N THR A 53 -20.67 7.43 -10.24
CA THR A 53 -19.39 6.80 -10.57
C THR A 53 -18.93 5.77 -9.54
N TRP A 54 -19.67 5.55 -8.44
CA TRP A 54 -19.24 4.70 -7.32
C TRP A 54 -18.73 3.33 -7.77
N ALA A 55 -19.47 2.64 -8.64
CA ALA A 55 -19.11 1.32 -9.13
C ALA A 55 -17.73 1.30 -9.83
N VAL A 56 -17.39 2.35 -10.56
CA VAL A 56 -16.10 2.51 -11.24
C VAL A 56 -15.02 2.93 -10.25
N ASP A 57 -15.34 3.86 -9.34
CA ASP A 57 -14.41 4.39 -8.35
C ASP A 57 -13.96 3.34 -7.33
N THR A 58 -14.78 2.29 -7.12
CA THR A 58 -14.51 1.16 -6.22
C THR A 58 -14.21 -0.15 -6.94
N GLU A 59 -14.00 -0.13 -8.26
CA GLU A 59 -13.71 -1.36 -9.02
C GLU A 59 -12.30 -1.89 -8.69
N ALA A 60 -12.25 -2.98 -7.93
CA ALA A 60 -11.00 -3.65 -7.61
C ALA A 60 -10.47 -4.47 -8.78
N TRP A 61 -9.15 -4.44 -9.00
CA TRP A 61 -8.52 -5.23 -10.07
C TRP A 61 -8.73 -6.74 -9.92
N ASN A 62 -8.73 -7.27 -8.69
CA ASN A 62 -9.05 -8.67 -8.46
C ASN A 62 -10.55 -8.84 -8.24
N SER A 63 -11.26 -9.35 -9.24
CA SER A 63 -12.70 -9.60 -9.19
C SER A 63 -13.13 -10.59 -8.10
N ARG A 64 -12.22 -11.35 -7.49
CA ARG A 64 -12.50 -12.26 -6.37
C ARG A 64 -12.68 -11.53 -5.03
N VAL A 65 -12.15 -10.31 -4.90
CA VAL A 65 -12.15 -9.57 -3.62
C VAL A 65 -12.66 -8.15 -3.86
N SER A 66 -13.86 -7.88 -3.37
CA SER A 66 -14.57 -6.60 -3.56
C SER A 66 -14.98 -6.00 -2.22
N PRO A 67 -14.04 -5.38 -1.48
CA PRO A 67 -14.38 -4.63 -0.27
C PRO A 67 -15.29 -3.45 -0.60
N VAL A 68 -16.09 -3.01 0.37
CA VAL A 68 -17.00 -1.86 0.26
C VAL A 68 -16.47 -0.71 1.12
N PRO A 69 -15.76 0.27 0.54
CA PRO A 69 -15.32 1.47 1.25
C PRO A 69 -16.49 2.30 1.79
N SER A 70 -16.22 3.14 2.78
CA SER A 70 -17.18 4.17 3.22
C SER A 70 -17.25 5.35 2.24
N ALA A 71 -16.11 5.71 1.64
CA ALA A 71 -15.98 6.78 0.66
C ALA A 71 -14.65 6.64 -0.09
N VAL A 72 -14.55 7.30 -1.24
CA VAL A 72 -13.29 7.52 -1.96
C VAL A 72 -13.03 9.02 -2.02
N ALA A 73 -11.89 9.49 -1.53
CA ALA A 73 -11.44 10.87 -1.66
C ALA A 73 -10.42 10.99 -2.81
N PHE A 74 -10.51 12.08 -3.58
CA PHE A 74 -9.63 12.38 -4.71
C PHE A 74 -8.86 13.71 -4.50
N PRO A 75 -7.94 13.75 -3.52
CA PRO A 75 -7.18 14.95 -3.26
C PRO A 75 -6.28 15.35 -4.45
N LYS A 76 -6.13 16.65 -4.64
CA LYS A 76 -5.32 17.31 -5.68
C LYS A 76 -4.10 18.02 -5.09
N THR A 77 -4.07 18.21 -3.76
CA THR A 77 -2.97 18.85 -3.02
C THR A 77 -2.58 18.01 -1.81
N GLU A 78 -1.39 18.27 -1.26
CA GLU A 78 -0.95 17.58 -0.04
C GLU A 78 -1.80 18.02 1.18
N GLU A 79 -2.28 19.27 1.17
CA GLU A 79 -3.18 19.82 2.17
C GLU A 79 -4.53 19.10 2.15
N GLU A 80 -5.06 18.76 0.98
CA GLU A 80 -6.27 17.95 0.86
C GLU A 80 -6.07 16.52 1.36
N VAL A 81 -4.88 15.92 1.19
CA VAL A 81 -4.54 14.63 1.82
C VAL A 81 -4.56 14.76 3.35
N SER A 82 -3.92 15.80 3.89
CA SER A 82 -3.92 16.07 5.34
C SER A 82 -5.34 16.25 5.88
N ALA A 83 -6.19 16.99 5.15
CA ALA A 83 -7.58 17.21 5.52
C ALA A 83 -8.41 15.92 5.44
N ALA A 84 -8.24 15.09 4.41
CA ALA A 84 -8.89 13.78 4.30
C ALA A 84 -8.53 12.85 5.48
N LEU A 85 -7.26 12.83 5.89
CA LEU A 85 -6.80 12.05 7.05
C LEU A 85 -7.47 12.53 8.35
N LYS A 86 -7.60 13.84 8.54
CA LYS A 86 -8.32 14.42 9.68
C LYS A 86 -9.82 14.10 9.65
N CYS A 87 -10.44 14.14 8.47
CA CYS A 87 -11.83 13.71 8.30
C CYS A 87 -12.03 12.24 8.68
N ALA A 88 -11.14 11.35 8.22
CA ALA A 88 -11.19 9.94 8.60
C ALA A 88 -11.02 9.73 10.11
N ALA A 89 -10.07 10.44 10.73
CA ALA A 89 -9.85 10.37 12.18
C ALA A 89 -11.08 10.84 12.98
N ASN A 90 -11.69 11.96 12.59
CA ASN A 90 -12.91 12.49 13.21
C ASN A 90 -14.12 11.57 13.00
N ALA A 91 -14.16 10.89 11.85
CA ALA A 91 -15.17 9.91 11.51
C ALA A 91 -14.81 8.50 12.00
N GLY A 92 -13.74 8.29 12.78
CA GLY A 92 -13.35 6.97 13.29
C GLY A 92 -13.08 5.90 12.22
N LEU A 93 -12.80 6.29 10.97
CA LEU A 93 -12.60 5.38 9.84
C LEU A 93 -11.12 4.98 9.71
N LYS A 94 -10.90 3.75 9.24
CA LYS A 94 -9.58 3.34 8.74
C LYS A 94 -9.32 4.01 7.38
N VAL A 95 -8.05 4.13 7.02
CA VAL A 95 -7.64 4.76 5.77
C VAL A 95 -6.79 3.80 4.96
N THR A 96 -7.04 3.74 3.66
CA THR A 96 -6.14 3.12 2.68
C THR A 96 -5.83 4.09 1.56
N THR A 97 -4.74 3.83 0.85
CA THR A 97 -4.33 4.65 -0.31
C THR A 97 -4.44 3.84 -1.58
N LEU A 98 -4.97 4.46 -2.63
CA LEU A 98 -5.04 3.86 -3.95
C LEU A 98 -4.07 4.56 -4.91
N GLY A 99 -3.05 3.81 -5.32
CA GLY A 99 -2.16 4.14 -6.43
C GLY A 99 -2.62 3.41 -7.69
N GLY A 100 -1.85 2.42 -8.14
CA GLY A 100 -2.12 1.72 -9.41
C GLY A 100 -3.16 0.59 -9.39
N ASN A 101 -3.92 0.39 -8.31
CA ASN A 101 -4.95 -0.66 -8.21
C ASN A 101 -4.48 -2.06 -8.69
N ARG A 102 -3.40 -2.60 -8.11
CA ARG A 102 -2.87 -3.95 -8.46
C ARG A 102 -2.62 -4.87 -7.27
N SER A 103 -3.27 -4.58 -6.15
CA SER A 103 -3.22 -5.46 -4.99
C SER A 103 -4.02 -6.74 -5.28
N PHE A 104 -3.39 -7.91 -5.11
CA PHE A 104 -4.07 -9.20 -5.29
C PHE A 104 -5.16 -9.45 -4.24
N SER A 105 -5.11 -8.77 -3.10
CA SER A 105 -6.11 -8.82 -2.03
C SER A 105 -6.89 -7.50 -1.89
N SER A 106 -6.89 -6.65 -2.92
CA SER A 106 -7.63 -5.37 -2.92
C SER A 106 -7.34 -4.44 -1.73
N MET A 107 -6.11 -4.46 -1.20
CA MET A 107 -5.70 -3.66 -0.03
C MET A 107 -5.84 -2.15 -0.23
N GLY A 108 -5.77 -1.66 -1.47
CA GLY A 108 -6.02 -0.25 -1.77
C GLY A 108 -7.44 0.21 -1.44
N PHE A 109 -8.38 -0.73 -1.33
CA PHE A 109 -9.79 -0.52 -1.00
C PHE A 109 -10.16 -0.91 0.43
N GLY A 110 -9.19 -1.06 1.33
CA GLY A 110 -9.45 -1.41 2.74
C GLY A 110 -9.15 -2.86 3.09
N ARG A 111 -9.12 -3.78 2.11
CA ARG A 111 -9.24 -5.25 2.28
C ARG A 111 -10.56 -5.66 2.95
N ASP A 112 -10.91 -5.01 4.06
CA ASP A 112 -12.19 -5.08 4.74
C ASP A 112 -13.05 -3.85 4.38
N ASP A 113 -14.33 -3.89 4.74
CA ASP A 113 -15.28 -2.82 4.46
C ASP A 113 -15.08 -1.58 5.37
N GLY A 114 -15.58 -0.44 4.92
CA GLY A 114 -15.71 0.76 5.75
C GLY A 114 -14.45 1.64 5.86
N ALA A 115 -13.43 1.40 5.03
CA ALA A 115 -12.28 2.31 4.94
C ALA A 115 -12.63 3.58 4.13
N LEU A 116 -11.99 4.71 4.47
CA LEU A 116 -11.81 5.81 3.53
C LEU A 116 -10.66 5.45 2.58
N VAL A 117 -10.95 5.44 1.29
CA VAL A 117 -9.92 5.27 0.25
C VAL A 117 -9.42 6.65 -0.18
N ILE A 118 -8.14 6.92 -0.01
CA ILE A 118 -7.50 8.12 -0.56
C ILE A 118 -6.90 7.74 -1.91
N ASN A 119 -7.58 8.10 -2.99
CA ASN A 119 -7.11 7.88 -4.35
C ASN A 119 -6.19 9.02 -4.79
N LEU A 120 -4.92 8.70 -5.01
CA LEU A 120 -3.86 9.68 -5.26
C LEU A 120 -3.77 10.11 -6.73
N LYS A 121 -4.81 9.89 -7.56
CA LYS A 121 -4.82 10.25 -8.99
C LYS A 121 -4.47 11.71 -9.25
N GLY A 122 -4.94 12.64 -8.40
CA GLY A 122 -4.70 14.08 -8.53
C GLY A 122 -3.27 14.52 -8.21
N LEU A 123 -2.49 13.63 -7.56
CA LEU A 123 -1.11 13.89 -7.13
C LEU A 123 -0.07 13.17 -8.01
N LYS A 124 -0.51 12.63 -9.15
CA LYS A 124 0.37 11.95 -10.10
C LYS A 124 1.43 12.91 -10.63
N HIS A 125 2.69 12.56 -10.43
CA HIS A 125 3.80 13.28 -11.04
C HIS A 125 4.98 12.36 -11.27
N LEU A 126 5.84 12.75 -12.21
CA LEU A 126 7.05 12.04 -12.59
C LEU A 126 8.08 13.07 -13.05
N LYS A 127 9.19 13.20 -12.31
CA LYS A 127 10.21 14.24 -12.54
C LYS A 127 11.60 13.66 -12.34
N TYR A 128 12.48 13.84 -13.33
CA TYR A 128 13.88 13.43 -13.24
C TYR A 128 14.79 14.64 -12.99
N ASP A 129 15.75 14.48 -12.07
CA ASP A 129 16.81 15.45 -11.81
C ASP A 129 18.15 14.91 -12.33
N ALA A 130 18.69 15.56 -13.36
CA ALA A 130 19.95 15.14 -13.98
C ALA A 130 21.18 15.32 -13.09
N SER A 131 21.13 16.26 -12.12
CA SER A 131 22.26 16.54 -11.23
C SER A 131 22.42 15.45 -10.17
N THR A 132 21.30 14.97 -9.61
CA THR A 132 21.27 13.93 -8.58
C THR A 132 21.06 12.53 -9.17
N LYS A 133 20.63 12.46 -10.44
CA LYS A 133 20.23 11.23 -11.14
C LYS A 133 19.05 10.50 -10.46
N LEU A 134 18.21 11.25 -9.74
CA LEU A 134 17.04 10.72 -9.05
C LEU A 134 15.76 10.94 -9.86
N LEU A 135 14.89 9.95 -9.81
CA LEU A 135 13.52 10.04 -10.29
C LEU A 135 12.59 10.27 -9.09
N SER A 136 11.88 11.39 -9.09
CA SER A 136 10.79 11.72 -8.17
C SER A 136 9.46 11.29 -8.78
N TYR A 137 8.63 10.59 -8.01
CA TYR A 137 7.30 10.18 -8.44
C TYR A 137 6.31 10.05 -7.29
N GLY A 138 5.04 10.34 -7.59
CA GLY A 138 3.90 10.20 -6.69
C GLY A 138 2.63 9.80 -7.44
N GLY A 139 1.60 9.43 -6.68
CA GLY A 139 0.31 9.00 -7.25
C GLY A 139 0.39 7.72 -8.11
N PRO A 140 -0.57 7.51 -9.03
CA PRO A 140 -0.61 6.34 -9.91
C PRO A 140 0.26 6.52 -11.17
N VAL A 141 1.58 6.60 -11.00
CA VAL A 141 2.54 6.38 -12.11
C VAL A 141 2.66 4.88 -12.35
N MET A 142 2.40 4.40 -13.57
CA MET A 142 2.58 3.00 -13.94
C MET A 142 4.05 2.71 -14.26
N ILE A 143 4.47 1.45 -14.10
CA ILE A 143 5.83 0.99 -14.44
C ILE A 143 6.19 1.34 -15.88
N SER A 144 5.29 1.09 -16.83
CA SER A 144 5.51 1.42 -18.24
C SER A 144 5.70 2.92 -18.49
N GLU A 145 4.95 3.76 -17.79
CA GLU A 145 5.10 5.21 -17.89
C GLU A 145 6.47 5.65 -17.35
N ALA A 146 6.87 5.15 -16.17
CA ALA A 146 8.17 5.45 -15.58
C ALA A 146 9.33 4.98 -16.48
N ALA A 147 9.29 3.73 -16.94
CA ALA A 147 10.32 3.16 -17.79
C ALA A 147 10.43 3.90 -19.14
N ASN A 148 9.31 4.19 -19.80
CA ASN A 148 9.30 4.92 -21.07
C ASN A 148 9.77 6.36 -20.91
N TYR A 149 9.35 7.05 -19.84
CA TYR A 149 9.80 8.41 -19.54
C TYR A 149 11.31 8.48 -19.35
N MET A 150 11.89 7.53 -18.61
CA MET A 150 13.33 7.48 -18.34
C MET A 150 14.14 7.12 -19.59
N TRP A 151 13.66 6.16 -20.37
CA TRP A 151 14.34 5.71 -21.58
C TRP A 151 14.34 6.80 -22.65
N SER A 152 13.15 7.27 -23.06
CA SER A 152 12.99 8.14 -24.22
C SER A 152 13.58 9.53 -24.03
N ASN A 153 13.60 10.05 -22.80
CA ASN A 153 14.05 11.42 -22.54
C ASN A 153 15.50 11.50 -22.04
N PHE A 154 15.99 10.45 -21.36
CA PHE A 154 17.26 10.52 -20.64
C PHE A 154 18.20 9.35 -20.91
N SER A 155 17.77 8.34 -21.69
CA SER A 155 18.52 7.09 -21.90
C SER A 155 18.92 6.41 -20.58
N ARG A 156 17.99 6.39 -19.61
CA ARG A 156 18.21 5.78 -18.29
C ARG A 156 17.23 4.65 -18.03
N THR A 157 17.61 3.78 -17.11
CA THR A 157 16.78 2.69 -16.60
C THR A 157 16.67 2.76 -15.08
N LEU A 158 15.85 1.90 -14.50
CA LEU A 158 15.55 1.84 -13.07
C LEU A 158 15.03 0.44 -12.72
N PRO A 159 15.25 -0.06 -11.50
CA PRO A 159 14.66 -1.31 -11.07
C PRO A 159 13.15 -1.14 -10.90
N HIS A 160 12.38 -2.13 -11.35
CA HIS A 160 10.92 -2.19 -11.27
C HIS A 160 10.42 -3.63 -11.49
N GLY A 161 9.11 -3.85 -11.30
CA GLY A 161 8.44 -5.11 -11.65
C GLY A 161 8.23 -5.30 -13.17
N ARG A 162 7.78 -6.48 -13.60
CA ARG A 162 7.62 -6.78 -15.05
C ARG A 162 6.30 -6.31 -15.65
N CYS A 163 5.23 -6.20 -14.87
CA CYS A 163 3.90 -5.88 -15.37
C CYS A 163 3.78 -4.37 -15.66
N PRO A 164 3.50 -3.96 -16.91
CA PRO A 164 3.57 -2.57 -17.34
C PRO A 164 2.55 -1.65 -16.66
N ASP A 165 1.45 -2.24 -16.17
CA ASP A 165 0.25 -1.59 -15.65
C ASP A 165 0.16 -1.64 -14.10
N VAL A 166 1.26 -2.03 -13.44
CA VAL A 166 1.41 -1.92 -11.99
C VAL A 166 1.91 -0.52 -11.62
N GLY A 167 1.31 0.06 -10.58
CA GLY A 167 1.73 1.37 -10.07
C GLY A 167 3.06 1.33 -9.32
N MET A 168 3.95 2.27 -9.64
CA MET A 168 5.28 2.45 -9.03
C MET A 168 5.21 2.61 -7.50
N THR A 169 4.22 3.33 -6.99
CA THR A 169 4.02 3.55 -5.54
C THR A 169 3.70 2.25 -4.79
N GLY A 170 3.00 1.30 -5.42
CA GLY A 170 2.71 0.00 -4.83
C GLY A 170 3.92 -0.93 -4.81
N VAL A 171 4.72 -0.93 -5.88
CA VAL A 171 5.95 -1.76 -5.94
C VAL A 171 7.13 -1.15 -5.21
N ALA A 172 7.03 0.11 -4.76
CA ALA A 172 8.10 0.78 -4.02
C ALA A 172 8.52 0.04 -2.74
N ALA A 173 7.60 -0.68 -2.10
CA ALA A 173 7.89 -1.50 -0.91
C ALA A 173 8.58 -2.85 -1.23
N SER A 174 8.85 -3.16 -2.50
CA SER A 174 9.62 -4.31 -2.97
C SER A 174 9.99 -4.08 -4.44
N GLY A 175 9.23 -4.66 -5.36
CA GLY A 175 9.39 -4.46 -6.80
C GLY A 175 10.56 -5.24 -7.36
N PHE A 176 10.30 -6.50 -7.69
CA PHE A 176 11.28 -7.43 -8.24
C PHE A 176 11.07 -7.65 -9.75
N GLY A 177 12.15 -7.56 -10.52
CA GLY A 177 12.12 -7.75 -11.97
C GLY A 177 13.49 -8.03 -12.57
N THR A 178 13.60 -7.84 -13.88
CA THR A 178 14.77 -8.27 -14.67
C THR A 178 16.08 -7.63 -14.19
N LEU A 179 16.05 -6.37 -13.75
CA LEU A 179 17.22 -5.65 -13.29
C LEU A 179 17.60 -6.00 -11.83
N SER A 180 16.74 -6.69 -11.08
CA SER A 180 16.89 -6.79 -9.63
C SER A 180 18.14 -7.53 -9.17
N ARG A 181 18.65 -8.48 -9.98
CA ARG A 181 19.91 -9.16 -9.68
C ARG A 181 21.13 -8.23 -9.76
N ALA A 182 21.07 -7.19 -10.60
CA ALA A 182 22.20 -6.29 -10.84
C ALA A 182 22.11 -5.00 -10.00
N SER A 183 20.89 -4.51 -9.75
CA SER A 183 20.66 -3.20 -9.13
C SER A 183 19.76 -3.25 -7.89
N GLY A 184 19.39 -4.43 -7.40
CA GLY A 184 18.43 -4.57 -6.31
C GLY A 184 16.98 -4.31 -6.74
N THR A 185 16.08 -4.35 -5.78
CA THR A 185 14.64 -4.09 -5.98
C THR A 185 14.35 -2.59 -5.96
N VAL A 186 13.08 -2.17 -6.17
CA VAL A 186 12.70 -0.75 -6.08
C VAL A 186 13.03 -0.19 -4.68
N LEU A 187 12.74 -0.95 -3.61
CA LEU A 187 12.97 -0.48 -2.24
C LEU A 187 14.45 -0.22 -1.93
N ASP A 188 15.36 -0.96 -2.58
CA ASP A 188 16.81 -0.82 -2.38
C ASP A 188 17.34 0.50 -2.96
N ASN A 189 16.53 1.13 -3.80
CA ASN A 189 16.89 2.29 -4.60
C ASN A 189 16.19 3.56 -4.14
N ILE A 190 15.37 3.50 -3.10
CA ILE A 190 14.74 4.68 -2.50
C ILE A 190 15.79 5.47 -1.71
N GLU A 191 15.95 6.74 -2.05
CA GLU A 191 16.85 7.69 -1.37
C GLU A 191 16.12 8.57 -0.37
N SER A 192 14.87 8.95 -0.67
CA SER A 192 14.04 9.73 0.23
C SER A 192 12.56 9.57 -0.10
N VAL A 193 11.70 9.85 0.87
CA VAL A 193 10.25 9.88 0.72
C VAL A 193 9.64 11.11 1.37
N ARG A 194 8.47 11.50 0.87
CA ARG A 194 7.60 12.50 1.49
C ARG A 194 6.30 11.83 1.91
N VAL A 195 5.94 11.92 3.18
CA VAL A 195 4.86 11.12 3.78
C VAL A 195 3.91 12.00 4.57
N ALA A 196 2.61 11.87 4.33
CA ALA A 196 1.58 12.37 5.24
C ALA A 196 1.28 11.29 6.30
N LEU A 197 1.51 11.63 7.56
CA LEU A 197 1.30 10.75 8.72
C LEU A 197 -0.18 10.74 9.13
N ALA A 198 -0.58 9.78 9.95
CA ALA A 198 -1.98 9.59 10.36
C ALA A 198 -2.63 10.83 11.02
N ASN A 199 -1.85 11.70 11.66
CA ASN A 199 -2.33 12.97 12.25
C ASN A 199 -2.47 14.12 11.22
N GLY A 200 -2.16 13.86 9.95
CA GLY A 200 -2.16 14.84 8.86
C GLY A 200 -0.89 15.68 8.75
N SER A 201 0.13 15.50 9.60
CA SER A 201 1.43 16.16 9.40
C SER A 201 2.17 15.55 8.22
N ILE A 202 2.91 16.38 7.47
CA ILE A 202 3.67 15.94 6.30
C ILE A 202 5.16 16.10 6.59
N VAL A 203 5.92 15.01 6.42
CA VAL A 203 7.33 14.95 6.74
C VAL A 203 8.14 14.40 5.57
N ASN A 204 9.39 14.84 5.46
CA ASN A 204 10.38 14.19 4.61
C ASN A 204 11.13 13.13 5.43
N ALA A 205 11.47 12.00 4.83
CA ALA A 205 12.29 10.97 5.47
C ALA A 205 13.37 10.46 4.51
N ASP A 206 14.58 10.32 5.03
CA ASP A 206 15.76 9.76 4.36
C ASP A 206 16.68 9.10 5.40
N ALA A 207 17.90 8.73 5.01
CA ALA A 207 18.85 8.07 5.91
C ALA A 207 19.31 8.95 7.11
N LYS A 208 19.10 10.27 7.05
CA LYS A 208 19.57 11.26 8.06
C LYS A 208 18.41 11.98 8.75
N GLN A 209 17.23 12.07 8.13
CA GLN A 209 16.03 12.71 8.65
C GLN A 209 14.91 11.69 8.76
N ASN A 210 14.27 11.58 9.94
CA ASN A 210 13.18 10.61 10.18
C ASN A 210 13.58 9.17 9.76
N SER A 211 14.80 8.74 10.12
CA SER A 211 15.43 7.51 9.62
C SER A 211 14.65 6.23 9.91
N GLU A 212 13.93 6.17 11.04
CA GLU A 212 13.07 5.03 11.39
C GLU A 212 11.87 4.90 10.44
N LEU A 213 11.25 6.03 10.09
CA LEU A 213 10.17 6.07 9.09
C LEU A 213 10.71 5.69 7.71
N PHE A 214 11.88 6.20 7.34
CA PHE A 214 12.54 5.86 6.07
C PHE A 214 12.86 4.37 5.98
N TRP A 215 13.41 3.78 7.05
CA TRP A 215 13.65 2.34 7.15
C TRP A 215 12.35 1.55 6.97
N GLY A 216 11.29 1.91 7.68
CA GLY A 216 10.02 1.18 7.62
C GLY A 216 9.33 1.29 6.25
N VAL A 217 9.39 2.45 5.60
CA VAL A 217 8.77 2.65 4.28
C VAL A 217 9.41 1.75 3.22
N ARG A 218 10.68 1.41 3.36
CA ARG A 218 11.42 0.47 2.50
C ARG A 218 11.08 -1.00 2.81
N GLY A 219 9.80 -1.34 2.75
CA GLY A 219 9.28 -2.69 2.96
C GLY A 219 7.83 -2.72 3.45
N ALA A 220 7.42 -1.70 4.21
CA ALA A 220 6.10 -1.63 4.85
C ALA A 220 5.40 -0.27 4.65
N ALA A 221 5.68 0.43 3.54
CA ALA A 221 5.15 1.77 3.22
C ALA A 221 3.65 1.95 3.50
N SER A 222 2.83 0.97 3.11
CA SER A 222 1.36 1.02 3.26
C SER A 222 0.87 1.13 4.71
N SER A 223 1.72 0.81 5.69
CA SER A 223 1.36 0.83 7.12
C SER A 223 1.80 2.11 7.84
N LEU A 224 2.55 2.98 7.16
CA LEU A 224 3.29 4.08 7.82
C LEU A 224 2.78 5.48 7.45
N GLY A 225 1.87 5.57 6.49
CA GLY A 225 1.23 6.81 6.09
C GLY A 225 0.93 6.84 4.60
N VAL A 226 0.53 8.02 4.11
CA VAL A 226 0.32 8.27 2.68
C VAL A 226 1.63 8.76 2.10
N VAL A 227 2.31 7.93 1.32
CA VAL A 227 3.53 8.37 0.61
C VAL A 227 3.12 9.22 -0.60
N LEU A 228 3.53 10.49 -0.57
CA LEU A 228 3.22 11.51 -1.57
C LEU A 228 4.28 11.56 -2.68
N ASP A 229 5.55 11.33 -2.33
CA ASP A 229 6.68 11.30 -3.26
C ASP A 229 7.69 10.23 -2.83
N PHE A 230 8.22 9.52 -3.82
CA PHE A 230 9.41 8.69 -3.71
C PHE A 230 10.50 9.29 -4.60
N LYS A 231 11.71 9.44 -4.06
CA LYS A 231 12.91 9.68 -4.88
C LYS A 231 13.72 8.41 -4.96
N ILE A 232 13.93 7.90 -6.17
CA ILE A 232 14.68 6.67 -6.41
C ILE A 232 15.88 6.90 -7.31
N LYS A 233 16.93 6.12 -7.07
CA LYS A 233 18.08 6.01 -7.97
C LYS A 233 17.65 5.52 -9.35
N THR A 234 18.31 6.06 -10.36
CA THR A 234 18.22 5.58 -11.74
C THR A 234 19.62 5.24 -12.24
N TYR A 235 19.70 4.44 -13.29
CA TYR A 235 20.94 3.87 -13.79
C TYR A 235 21.14 4.14 -15.27
N GLU A 236 22.39 4.16 -15.69
CA GLU A 236 22.70 3.94 -17.09
C GLU A 236 22.33 2.49 -17.44
N PRO A 237 21.79 2.24 -18.64
CA PRO A 237 21.50 0.89 -19.10
C PRO A 237 22.79 0.05 -19.03
N PRO A 238 22.77 -1.13 -18.37
CA PRO A 238 23.98 -1.93 -18.18
C PRO A 238 24.56 -2.49 -19.49
N SER A 239 23.77 -2.45 -20.57
CA SER A 239 24.17 -2.90 -21.90
C SER A 239 23.30 -2.24 -22.97
N GLN A 240 23.83 -2.10 -24.18
CA GLN A 240 23.09 -1.69 -25.38
C GLN A 240 22.14 -2.80 -25.88
N ARG A 241 22.32 -4.04 -25.42
CA ARG A 241 21.50 -5.21 -25.77
C ARG A 241 21.11 -6.00 -24.53
N VAL A 242 19.85 -6.37 -24.45
CA VAL A 242 19.34 -7.31 -23.45
C VAL A 242 18.98 -8.62 -24.14
N THR A 243 19.47 -9.74 -23.63
CA THR A 243 19.15 -11.07 -24.15
C THR A 243 18.23 -11.77 -23.17
N ASN A 244 17.00 -12.08 -23.61
CA ASN A 244 16.10 -12.97 -22.90
C ASN A 244 16.34 -14.41 -23.38
N TYR A 245 16.41 -15.37 -22.47
CA TYR A 245 16.60 -16.78 -22.77
C TYR A 245 15.77 -17.64 -21.82
N THR A 246 15.41 -18.83 -22.29
CA THR A 246 14.69 -19.84 -21.50
C THR A 246 15.51 -21.11 -21.49
N ILE A 247 15.66 -21.73 -20.32
CA ILE A 247 16.25 -23.05 -20.15
C ILE A 247 15.13 -23.97 -19.66
N GLU A 248 14.86 -25.03 -20.40
CA GLU A 248 13.86 -26.02 -20.01
C GLU A 248 14.50 -27.10 -19.13
N PHE A 249 13.92 -27.32 -17.96
CA PHE A 249 14.33 -28.42 -17.10
C PHE A 249 13.66 -29.73 -17.55
N ASN A 250 14.33 -30.86 -17.33
CA ASN A 250 13.81 -32.18 -17.71
C ASN A 250 12.46 -32.44 -17.04
N SER A 251 11.40 -32.55 -17.84
CA SER A 251 10.02 -32.77 -17.40
C SER A 251 9.80 -34.13 -16.71
N SER A 252 10.75 -35.06 -16.86
CA SER A 252 10.72 -36.37 -16.18
C SER A 252 11.16 -36.27 -14.71
N TYR A 253 11.88 -35.20 -14.33
CA TYR A 253 12.26 -34.96 -12.94
C TYR A 253 11.10 -34.27 -12.20
N LYS A 254 10.69 -34.85 -11.07
CA LYS A 254 9.65 -34.29 -10.20
C LYS A 254 10.30 -33.85 -8.89
N PRO A 255 10.70 -32.56 -8.76
CA PRO A 255 11.31 -32.08 -7.53
C PRO A 255 10.38 -32.33 -6.35
N THR A 256 10.93 -32.89 -5.28
CA THR A 256 10.19 -33.05 -4.02
C THR A 256 10.57 -31.93 -3.06
N GLN A 257 9.73 -31.65 -2.06
CA GLN A 257 10.14 -30.70 -1.00
C GLN A 257 11.37 -31.17 -0.23
N GLN A 258 11.68 -32.47 -0.22
CA GLN A 258 12.86 -33.05 0.40
C GLN A 258 14.16 -32.63 -0.31
N ASP A 259 14.10 -32.39 -1.62
CA ASP A 259 15.26 -31.99 -2.43
C ASP A 259 15.75 -30.55 -2.11
N ASN A 260 14.98 -29.76 -1.35
CA ASN A 260 15.30 -28.36 -1.00
C ASN A 260 15.94 -28.21 0.39
N VAL A 261 16.09 -29.31 1.16
CA VAL A 261 16.49 -29.27 2.57
C VAL A 261 17.84 -29.92 2.85
N ASP A 262 18.49 -30.49 1.82
CA ASP A 262 19.85 -31.03 1.86
C ASP A 262 20.85 -30.06 1.18
#